data_AF-A0A3A6R0K0-F1
#
_entry.id   AF-A0A3A6R0K0-F1
#
_cell.length_a   1.000
_cell.length_b   1.000
_cell.length_c   1.000
_cell.angle_alpha   90.00
_cell.angle_beta   90.00
_cell.angle_gamma   90.00
#
_symmetry.space_group_name_H-M   'P 1'
#
loop_
_entity.id
_entity.type
_entity.pdbx_description
1 polymer ?
#
loop_
_entity_poly.entity_id
_entity_poly.type
_entity_poly.pdbx_seq_one_letter_code
_entity_poly.pdbx_strand_id
1 'polypeptide(L)' 'SLAMAPGGIVKVLLGAGCLETLEIGRFQAEIHPLGPYQNGKGVYYRAPNPEAQAWIEKHGIPYGSW' A
#
# COMPACT_ATOMS: atom_id res chain seq x y z
N SER A 1 0.37 -9.04 10.95
CA SER A 1 0.07 -8.54 9.59
C SER A 1 0.62 -7.13 9.44
N LEU A 2 0.79 -6.66 8.20
CA LEU A 2 1.14 -5.28 7.89
C LEU A 2 -0.08 -4.62 7.25
N ALA A 3 -0.52 -3.49 7.80
CA ALA A 3 -1.59 -2.68 7.23
C ALA A 3 -0.99 -1.38 6.69
N MET A 4 -1.25 -1.08 5.42
CA MET A 4 -0.78 0.15 4.76
C MET A 4 -1.91 1.15 4.65
N ALA A 5 -1.62 2.40 5.00
CA ALA A 5 -2.53 3.53 4.82
C ALA A 5 -1.96 4.52 3.81
N PRO A 6 -2.82 5.33 3.15
CA PRO A 6 -2.40 6.49 2.36
C PRO A 6 -1.37 7.36 3.10
N GLY A 7 -0.40 7.87 2.35
CA GLY A 7 0.79 8.53 2.88
C GLY A 7 1.94 7.57 3.21
N GLY A 8 1.87 6.30 2.82
CA GLY A 8 2.93 5.31 3.05
C GLY A 8 3.08 4.87 4.51
N ILE A 9 2.05 5.02 5.35
CA ILE A 9 2.14 4.61 6.76
C ILE A 9 1.89 3.10 6.86
N VAL A 10 2.84 2.38 7.46
CA VAL A 10 2.74 0.95 7.73
C VAL A 10 2.49 0.72 9.21
N LYS A 11 1.39 0.05 9.55
CA LYS A 11 1.09 -0.42 10.89
C LYS A 11 1.39 -1.91 11.00
N VAL A 12 2.13 -2.28 12.03
CA VAL A 12 2.38 -3.68 12.39
C VAL A 12 1.32 -4.10 13.38
N LEU A 13 0.52 -5.06 12.95
CA LEU A 13 -0.62 -5.57 13.67
C LEU A 13 -0.32 -6.99 14.16
N LEU A 14 -0.38 -7.21 15.47
CA LEU A 14 -0.31 -8.52 16.09
C LEU A 14 -1.74 -9.01 16.35
N GLY A 15 -2.19 -9.98 15.56
CA GLY A 15 -3.45 -10.67 15.79
C GLY A 15 -3.21 -12.09 16.30
N ALA A 16 -4.10 -12.56 17.17
CA ALA A 16 -4.24 -13.98 17.52
C ALA A 16 -5.69 -14.38 17.24
N GLY A 17 -5.94 -15.64 16.83
CA GLY A 17 -7.19 -16.06 16.17
C GLY A 17 -8.50 -15.56 16.78
N CYS A 18 -8.60 -15.50 18.12
CA CYS A 18 -9.80 -15.03 18.83
C CYS A 18 -9.63 -13.69 19.57
N LEU A 19 -8.46 -13.06 19.50
CA LEU A 19 -8.18 -11.81 20.23
C LEU A 19 -8.26 -10.61 19.29
N GLU A 20 -8.61 -9.47 19.87
CA GLU A 20 -8.51 -8.19 19.18
C GLU A 20 -7.09 -7.96 18.68
N THR A 21 -6.98 -7.36 17.50
CA THR A 21 -5.69 -7.09 16.88
C THR A 21 -5.01 -5.92 17.58
N LEU A 22 -3.81 -6.14 18.10
CA LEU A 22 -3.01 -5.11 18.75
C LEU A 22 -2.06 -4.44 17.74
N GLU A 23 -2.06 -3.11 17.67
CA GLU A 23 -1.03 -2.36 16.95
C GLU A 23 0.25 -2.33 17.78
N ILE A 24 1.31 -2.94 17.27
CA ILE A 24 2.61 -3.06 17.95
C ILE A 24 3.71 -2.21 17.30
N GLY A 25 3.39 -1.51 16.21
CA GLY A 25 4.35 -0.62 15.57
C GLY A 25 3.73 0.21 14.46
N ARG A 26 4.32 1.38 14.19
CA ARG A 26 3.92 2.31 13.14
C ARG A 26 5.17 2.89 12.49
N PHE A 27 5.24 2.83 11.17
CA PHE A 27 6.42 3.19 10.39
C PHE A 27 6.03 4.00 9.16
N GLN A 28 6.98 4.78 8.65
CA GLN A 28 6.87 5.46 7.36
C GLN A 28 7.59 4.61 6.31
N ALA A 29 6.88 4.24 5.25
CA ALA A 29 7.46 3.55 4.10
C ALA A 29 8.24 4.54 3.23
N GLU A 30 9.27 4.01 2.60
CA GLU A 30 10.07 4.69 1.58
C GLU A 30 10.03 3.89 0.28
N ILE A 31 10.16 4.60 -0.85
CA ILE A 31 10.20 3.96 -2.16
C ILE A 31 11.57 3.30 -2.33
N HIS A 32 11.57 1.97 -2.45
CA HIS A 32 12.81 1.24 -2.70
C HIS A 32 13.32 1.51 -4.13
N PRO A 33 14.57 1.97 -4.32
CA PRO A 33 15.06 2.46 -5.61
C PRO A 33 15.11 1.37 -6.68
N LEU A 34 15.30 0.11 -6.29
CA LEU A 34 15.38 -1.01 -7.25
C LEU A 34 14.01 -1.56 -7.68
N GLY A 35 12.92 -1.14 -7.02
CA GLY A 35 11.58 -1.68 -7.24
C GLY A 35 11.45 -3.18 -6.88
N PRO A 36 10.25 -3.77 -7.08
CA PRO A 36 9.94 -5.14 -6.67
C PRO A 36 10.76 -6.23 -7.37
N TYR A 37 11.25 -5.99 -8.59
CA TYR A 37 12.09 -6.94 -9.34
C TYR A 37 13.60 -6.70 -9.19
N GLN A 38 14.01 -5.78 -8.28
CA GLN A 38 15.41 -5.46 -7.98
C GLN A 38 16.27 -5.07 -9.19
N ASN A 39 15.68 -4.56 -10.27
CA ASN A 39 16.37 -4.31 -11.54
C ASN A 39 16.50 -2.82 -11.88
N GLY A 40 16.07 -1.93 -10.98
CA GLY A 40 16.23 -0.48 -11.13
C GLY A 40 15.39 0.16 -12.24
N LYS A 41 14.46 -0.58 -12.85
CA LYS A 41 13.67 -0.06 -13.99
C LYS A 41 12.38 0.66 -13.61
N GLY A 42 12.07 0.75 -12.31
CA GLY A 42 10.95 1.54 -11.79
C GLY A 42 9.55 1.04 -12.18
N VAL A 43 8.59 1.25 -11.26
CA VAL A 43 7.12 1.07 -11.36
C VAL A 43 6.60 -0.12 -12.20
N TYR A 44 6.08 -1.14 -11.51
CA TYR A 44 5.55 -2.37 -12.11
C TYR A 44 4.05 -2.59 -11.90
N TYR A 45 3.35 -1.65 -11.27
CA TYR A 45 1.90 -1.72 -11.31
C TYR A 45 1.45 -1.41 -12.73
N ARG A 46 0.70 -2.34 -13.32
CA ARG A 46 0.00 -2.05 -14.58
C ARG A 46 -0.86 -0.84 -14.29
N ALA A 47 -0.66 0.23 -15.08
CA ALA A 47 -1.51 1.39 -14.99
C ALA A 47 -2.98 0.94 -15.08
N PRO A 48 -3.89 1.54 -14.29
CA PRO A 48 -5.31 1.25 -14.41
C PRO A 48 -5.75 1.38 -15.87
N ASN A 49 -6.59 0.47 -16.34
CA ASN A 49 -7.29 0.69 -17.61
C ASN A 49 -8.27 1.88 -17.45
N PRO A 50 -8.80 2.44 -18.55
CA PRO A 50 -9.67 3.60 -18.48
C PRO A 50 -10.89 3.42 -17.56
N GLU A 51 -11.46 2.22 -17.52
CA GLU A 51 -12.62 1.91 -16.67
C GLU A 51 -12.24 1.93 -15.18
N ALA A 52 -11.10 1.33 -14.80
CA ALA A 52 -10.61 1.36 -13.43
C ALA A 52 -10.19 2.78 -13.02
N GLN A 53 -9.58 3.54 -13.94
CA GLN A 53 -9.20 4.93 -13.70
C GLN A 53 -10.43 5.80 -13.42
N ALA A 54 -11.48 5.68 -14.24
CA ALA A 54 -12.74 6.38 -14.02
C ALA A 54 -13.41 5.97 -12.69
N TRP A 55 -13.30 4.70 -12.30
CA TRP A 55 -13.79 4.23 -11.01
C TRP A 55 -13.04 4.84 -9.82
N ILE A 56 -11.70 4.88 -9.90
CA ILE A 56 -10.83 5.50 -8.91
C ILE A 56 -11.21 6.97 -8.71
N GLU A 57 -11.33 7.72 -9.81
CA GLU A 57 -11.68 9.14 -9.79
C GLU A 57 -13.07 9.38 -9.22
N LYS A 58 -14.07 8.60 -9.67
CA LYS A 58 -15.46 8.72 -9.22
C LYS A 58 -15.61 8.51 -7.71
N HIS A 59 -14.82 7.62 -7.11
CA HIS A 59 -14.95 7.25 -5.70
C HIS A 59 -13.87 7.88 -4.81
N GLY A 60 -13.01 8.74 -5.37
CA GLY A 60 -11.92 9.37 -4.63
C GLY A 60 -10.96 8.35 -4.01
N ILE A 61 -10.75 7.21 -4.68
CA ILE A 61 -9.81 6.19 -4.19
C ILE A 61 -8.41 6.79 -4.29
N PRO A 62 -7.62 6.82 -3.20
CA PRO A 62 -6.32 7.48 -3.22
C PRO A 62 -5.27 6.56 -3.86
N TYR A 63 -5.46 6.21 -5.13
CA TYR A 63 -4.62 5.25 -5.85
C TYR A 63 -3.18 5.71 -5.96
N GLY A 64 -2.24 4.85 -5.54
CA GLY A 64 -0.81 5.18 -5.50
C GLY A 64 -0.39 6.07 -4.33
N SER A 65 -1.28 6.37 -3.38
CA SER A 65 -0.94 7.11 -2.16
C SER A 65 -0.30 6.23 -1.07
N TRP A 66 -0.32 4.91 -1.23
CA TRP A 66 0.17 3.93 -0.28
C TRP A 66 1.59 3.46 -0.61
#